data_AF-A0A800LQ81-F1
#
_entry.id   AF-A0A800LQ81-F1
#
_cell.length_a   1.000
_cell.length_b   1.000
_cell.length_c   1.000
_cell.angle_alpha   90.00
_cell.angle_beta   90.00
_cell.angle_gamma   90.00
#
_symmetry.space_group_name_H-M   'P 1'
#
loop_
_entity.id
_entity.type
_entity.pdbx_description
1 polymer ?
#
loop_
_entity_poly.entity_id
_entity_poly.type
_entity_poly.pdbx_seq_one_letter_code
_entity_poly.pdbx_strand_id
1 'polypeptide(L)'
;MSQQPVVCFVCTGNAARSVMARAMYAQQMPEAQPLSAGTLVLEGQPMSLRTRQALRDLGLDDPGHLSVQFDERHVHADLMVVMEPGHIAWMRRHFPEAASRTASLPRLVRHLQPGKNLAEQLAALQLADLEVESWEEVIDPAGGDQEAFHRCAEELNELVSELAKRLRL
;
A
#
# COMPACT_ATOMS: atom_id res chain seq x y z
N MET A 1 22.19 8.23 11.19
CA MET A 1 21.42 8.35 9.93
C MET A 1 20.20 7.47 10.10
N SER A 2 19.00 8.05 10.25
CA SER A 2 17.77 7.28 10.34
C SER A 2 17.53 6.61 9.00
N GLN A 3 17.52 5.27 8.97
CA GLN A 3 17.19 4.52 7.76
C GLN A 3 15.72 4.80 7.39
N GLN A 4 15.46 4.86 6.09
CA GLN A 4 14.12 5.06 5.57
C GLN A 4 13.25 3.84 5.92
N PRO A 5 11.99 4.02 6.35
CA PRO A 5 11.15 2.89 6.74
C PRO A 5 10.87 1.99 5.53
N VAL A 6 10.95 0.68 5.75
CA VAL A 6 10.50 -0.32 4.78
C VAL A 6 8.98 -0.33 4.78
N VAL A 7 8.37 -0.02 3.64
CA VAL A 7 6.91 0.05 3.48
C VAL A 7 6.42 -1.12 2.63
N CYS A 8 5.40 -1.85 3.08
CA CYS A 8 4.75 -2.90 2.30
C CYS A 8 3.32 -2.50 1.92
N PHE A 9 3.04 -2.38 0.62
CA PHE A 9 1.69 -2.13 0.11
C PHE A 9 0.93 -3.43 -0.10
N VAL A 10 -0.28 -3.54 0.47
CA VAL A 10 -1.06 -4.79 0.44
C VAL A 10 -2.47 -4.54 -0.10
N CYS A 11 -2.89 -5.33 -1.09
CA CYS A 11 -4.28 -5.40 -1.53
C CYS A 11 -4.74 -6.86 -1.61
N THR A 12 -5.80 -7.17 -2.35
CA THR A 12 -6.30 -8.54 -2.43
C THR A 12 -5.40 -9.42 -3.32
N GLY A 13 -5.37 -9.12 -4.62
CA GLY A 13 -4.73 -10.00 -5.62
C GLY A 13 -3.29 -9.65 -6.01
N ASN A 14 -2.70 -8.60 -5.44
CA ASN A 14 -1.38 -8.08 -5.80
C ASN A 14 -1.18 -7.86 -7.32
N ALA A 15 -2.22 -7.36 -7.99
CA ALA A 15 -2.24 -7.17 -9.45
C ALA A 15 -2.68 -5.77 -9.91
N ALA A 16 -3.20 -4.94 -9.00
CA ALA A 16 -3.69 -3.59 -9.29
C ALA A 16 -3.23 -2.60 -8.22
N ARG A 17 -4.04 -2.37 -7.17
CA ARG A 17 -3.84 -1.29 -6.18
C ARG A 17 -2.46 -1.29 -5.52
N SER A 18 -2.03 -2.39 -4.91
CA SER A 18 -0.72 -2.48 -4.23
C SER A 18 0.47 -2.30 -5.18
N VAL A 19 0.31 -2.77 -6.43
CA VAL A 19 1.34 -2.69 -7.47
C VAL A 19 1.51 -1.25 -7.92
N MET A 20 0.39 -0.57 -8.19
CA MET A 20 0.36 0.84 -8.55
C MET A 20 0.94 1.70 -7.43
N ALA A 21 0.48 1.48 -6.20
CA ALA A 21 0.95 2.23 -5.04
C ALA A 21 2.46 2.06 -4.80
N ARG A 22 2.99 0.83 -4.91
CA ARG A 22 4.43 0.57 -4.77
C ARG A 22 5.24 1.29 -5.84
N ALA A 23 4.83 1.21 -7.11
CA ALA A 23 5.53 1.87 -8.22
C ALA A 23 5.54 3.40 -8.06
N MET A 24 4.40 3.99 -7.71
CA MET A 24 4.25 5.42 -7.42
C MET A 24 5.14 5.84 -6.24
N TYR A 25 5.18 5.04 -5.17
CA TYR A 25 6.00 5.34 -3.99
C TYR A 25 7.50 5.26 -4.31
N ALA A 26 7.92 4.23 -5.04
CA ALA A 26 9.32 4.07 -5.46
C ALA A 26 9.80 5.25 -6.33
N GLN A 27 8.95 5.79 -7.21
CA GLN A 27 9.29 6.98 -8.00
C GLN A 27 9.53 8.22 -7.10
N GLN A 28 8.75 8.36 -6.04
CA GLN A 28 8.84 9.53 -5.14
C GLN A 28 9.91 9.40 -4.06
N MET A 29 10.34 8.18 -3.79
CA MET A 29 11.31 7.80 -2.77
C MET A 29 12.35 6.85 -3.39
N PRO A 30 13.25 7.33 -4.27
CA PRO A 30 14.14 6.47 -5.06
C PRO A 30 15.10 5.59 -4.23
N GLU A 31 15.43 6.03 -3.02
CA GLU A 31 16.28 5.29 -2.08
C GLU A 31 15.50 4.24 -1.26
N ALA A 32 14.16 4.30 -1.29
CA ALA A 32 13.33 3.32 -0.61
C ALA A 32 13.25 2.01 -1.43
N GLN A 33 13.09 0.91 -0.71
CA GLN A 33 12.81 -0.40 -1.30
C GLN A 33 11.41 -0.86 -0.87
N PRO A 34 10.33 -0.22 -1.39
CA PRO A 34 8.99 -0.59 -1.00
C PRO A 34 8.64 -1.99 -1.50
N LEU A 35 7.91 -2.74 -0.69
CA LEU A 35 7.40 -4.07 -0.99
C LEU A 35 5.93 -3.98 -1.41
N SER A 36 5.44 -5.01 -2.09
CA SER A 36 4.00 -5.18 -2.30
C SER A 36 3.61 -6.64 -2.26
N ALA A 37 2.46 -6.95 -1.68
CA ALA A 37 1.91 -8.29 -1.63
C ALA A 37 0.37 -8.28 -1.70
N GLY A 38 -0.26 -9.44 -1.59
CA GLY A 38 -1.71 -9.55 -1.52
C GLY A 38 -2.21 -10.57 -0.52
N THR A 39 -3.45 -10.41 -0.07
CA THR A 39 -4.08 -11.29 0.92
C THR A 39 -4.66 -12.57 0.32
N LEU A 40 -4.96 -12.57 -0.98
CA LEU A 40 -5.47 -13.72 -1.73
C LEU A 40 -4.93 -13.68 -3.16
N VAL A 41 -3.78 -14.34 -3.36
CA VAL A 41 -3.01 -14.19 -4.59
C VAL A 41 -2.90 -15.51 -5.35
N LEU A 42 -3.10 -15.44 -6.67
CA LEU A 42 -2.53 -16.45 -7.58
C LEU A 42 -1.08 -16.05 -7.83
N GLU A 43 -0.12 -16.79 -7.30
CA GLU A 43 1.29 -16.39 -7.33
C GLU A 43 1.91 -16.39 -8.74
N GLY A 44 2.92 -15.55 -8.91
CA GLY A 44 3.76 -15.52 -10.11
C GLY A 44 3.07 -14.95 -11.34
N GLN A 45 1.95 -14.24 -11.18
CA GLN A 45 1.22 -13.65 -12.30
C GLN A 45 1.69 -12.22 -12.57
N PRO A 46 1.87 -11.84 -13.85
CA PRO A 46 2.08 -10.44 -14.18
C PRO A 46 0.83 -9.63 -13.87
N MET A 47 1.00 -8.33 -13.66
CA MET A 47 -0.15 -7.43 -13.53
C MET A 47 -0.95 -7.36 -14.84
N SER A 48 -2.24 -7.03 -14.73
CA SER A 48 -3.14 -6.97 -15.89
C SER A 48 -2.69 -5.93 -16.93
N LEU A 49 -3.15 -6.05 -18.18
CA LEU A 49 -2.92 -5.02 -19.20
C LEU A 49 -3.47 -3.65 -18.77
N ARG A 50 -4.59 -3.62 -18.04
CA ARG A 50 -5.21 -2.37 -17.58
C ARG A 50 -4.38 -1.68 -16.50
N THR A 51 -3.84 -2.44 -15.56
CA THR A 51 -2.90 -1.95 -14.55
C THR A 51 -1.64 -1.37 -15.21
N ARG A 52 -1.05 -2.11 -16.16
CA ARG A 52 0.12 -1.62 -16.90
C ARG A 52 -0.17 -0.34 -17.67
N GLN A 53 -1.33 -0.25 -18.31
CA GLN A 53 -1.73 0.95 -19.05
C GLN A 53 -1.89 2.15 -18.12
N ALA A 54 -2.59 1.97 -16.99
CA ALA A 54 -2.79 3.03 -16.00
C ALA A 54 -1.45 3.55 -15.43
N LEU A 55 -0.49 2.66 -15.17
CA LEU A 55 0.88 3.07 -14.79
C LEU A 55 1.59 3.85 -15.89
N ARG A 56 1.55 3.34 -17.13
CA ARG A 56 2.22 3.99 -18.27
C ARG A 56 1.70 5.40 -18.54
N ASP A 57 0.41 5.62 -18.38
CA ASP A 57 -0.20 6.94 -18.58
C ASP A 57 0.28 7.96 -17.53
N LEU A 58 0.80 7.49 -16.39
CA LEU A 58 1.48 8.30 -15.38
C LEU A 58 3.02 8.32 -15.54
N GLY A 59 3.55 7.78 -16.65
CA GLY A 59 4.98 7.69 -16.91
C GLY A 59 5.72 6.66 -16.04
N LEU A 60 4.98 5.70 -15.46
CA LEU A 60 5.51 4.63 -14.63
C LEU A 60 5.50 3.31 -15.40
N ASP A 61 6.45 2.43 -15.08
CA ASP A 61 6.46 1.06 -15.58
C ASP A 61 7.03 0.12 -14.52
N ASP A 62 6.59 -1.14 -14.55
CA ASP A 62 7.13 -2.19 -13.71
C ASP A 62 6.99 -3.55 -14.42
N PRO A 63 7.82 -3.80 -15.44
CA PRO A 63 7.71 -5.01 -16.25
C PRO A 63 8.12 -6.28 -15.48
N GLY A 64 8.81 -6.13 -14.35
CA GLY A 64 9.30 -7.23 -13.52
C GLY A 64 8.32 -7.69 -12.44
N HIS A 65 7.20 -6.99 -12.25
CA HIS A 65 6.22 -7.33 -11.23
C HIS A 65 5.63 -8.72 -11.45
N LEU A 66 5.69 -9.54 -10.41
CA LEU A 66 4.98 -10.81 -10.29
C LEU A 66 4.20 -10.80 -8.98
N SER A 67 2.94 -11.24 -9.02
CA SER A 67 2.08 -11.28 -7.85
C SER A 67 2.64 -12.23 -6.78
N VAL A 68 2.65 -11.78 -5.52
CA VAL A 68 3.12 -12.56 -4.37
C VAL A 68 2.12 -12.53 -3.23
N GLN A 69 1.90 -13.68 -2.58
CA GLN A 69 1.09 -13.78 -1.37
C GLN A 69 1.82 -13.12 -0.20
N PHE A 70 1.08 -12.37 0.61
CA PHE A 70 1.62 -11.83 1.86
C PHE A 70 1.94 -12.97 2.83
N ASP A 71 3.14 -12.94 3.41
CA ASP A 71 3.68 -13.94 4.32
C ASP A 71 4.79 -13.37 5.22
N GLU A 72 5.53 -14.25 5.91
CA GLU A 72 6.63 -13.91 6.81
C GLU A 72 7.74 -13.05 6.17
N ARG A 73 7.93 -13.11 4.85
CA ARG A 73 8.93 -12.27 4.17
C ARG A 73 8.56 -10.78 4.19
N HIS A 74 7.26 -10.50 4.31
CA HIS A 74 6.69 -9.15 4.26
C HIS A 74 6.42 -8.58 5.65
N VAL A 75 6.15 -9.46 6.63
CA VAL A 75 5.74 -9.08 7.99
C VAL A 75 6.73 -8.15 8.69
N HIS A 76 8.01 -8.21 8.32
CA HIS A 76 9.09 -7.42 8.91
C HIS A 76 9.16 -5.96 8.46
N ALA A 77 8.37 -5.54 7.48
CA ALA A 77 8.32 -4.13 7.09
C ALA A 77 7.91 -3.24 8.28
N ASP A 78 8.40 -2.00 8.30
CA ASP A 78 8.12 -1.03 9.37
C ASP A 78 6.67 -0.51 9.31
N LEU A 79 6.06 -0.56 8.13
CA LEU A 79 4.70 -0.10 7.87
C LEU A 79 4.01 -0.93 6.80
N MET A 80 2.82 -1.45 7.11
CA MET A 80 1.91 -2.09 6.14
C MET A 80 0.83 -1.09 5.75
N VAL A 81 0.76 -0.82 4.45
CA VAL A 81 -0.20 0.12 3.85
C VAL A 81 -1.22 -0.69 3.09
N VAL A 82 -2.45 -0.73 3.60
CA VAL A 82 -3.53 -1.50 2.99
C VAL A 82 -4.55 -0.63 2.28
N MET A 83 -5.36 -1.25 1.41
CA MET A 83 -6.27 -0.51 0.53
C MET A 83 -7.72 -0.45 1.02
N GLU A 84 -8.13 -1.30 1.96
CA GLU A 84 -9.53 -1.38 2.40
C GLU A 84 -9.65 -2.04 3.78
N PRO A 85 -10.79 -1.89 4.48
CA PRO A 85 -11.00 -2.47 5.82
C PRO A 85 -10.84 -3.99 5.89
N GLY A 86 -11.24 -4.70 4.83
CA GLY A 86 -11.09 -6.15 4.73
C GLY A 86 -9.63 -6.61 4.86
N HIS A 87 -8.69 -5.83 4.34
CA HIS A 87 -7.25 -6.11 4.48
C HIS A 87 -6.76 -5.94 5.92
N ILE A 88 -7.26 -4.94 6.66
CA ILE A 88 -6.93 -4.75 8.09
C ILE A 88 -7.42 -5.95 8.90
N ALA A 89 -8.68 -6.34 8.68
CA ALA A 89 -9.26 -7.51 9.36
C ALA A 89 -8.48 -8.80 9.04
N TRP A 90 -8.08 -8.98 7.78
CA TRP A 90 -7.25 -10.10 7.36
C TRP A 90 -5.89 -10.09 8.05
N MET A 91 -5.20 -8.94 8.09
CA MET A 91 -3.90 -8.78 8.76
C MET A 91 -3.99 -9.08 10.26
N ARG A 92 -4.99 -8.53 10.96
CA ARG A 92 -5.21 -8.81 12.40
C ARG A 92 -5.42 -10.29 12.68
N ARG A 93 -6.09 -11.00 11.78
CA ARG A 93 -6.39 -12.42 11.92
C ARG A 93 -5.19 -13.33 11.64
N HIS A 94 -4.39 -13.02 10.62
CA HIS A 94 -3.34 -13.93 10.13
C HIS A 94 -1.93 -13.53 10.58
N PHE A 95 -1.69 -12.24 10.84
CA PHE A 95 -0.41 -11.66 11.25
C PHE A 95 -0.61 -10.64 12.37
N PRO A 96 -1.14 -11.04 13.55
CA PRO A 96 -1.43 -10.13 14.66
C PRO A 96 -0.22 -9.30 15.10
N GLU A 97 1.00 -9.82 14.95
CA GLU A 97 2.27 -9.13 15.22
C GLU A 97 2.53 -7.92 14.32
N ALA A 98 1.87 -7.82 13.16
CA ALA A 98 1.94 -6.69 12.24
C ALA A 98 0.76 -5.71 12.39
N ALA A 99 -0.25 -6.04 13.19
CA ALA A 99 -1.47 -5.24 13.32
C ALA A 99 -1.19 -3.80 13.80
N SER A 100 -0.27 -3.62 14.74
CA SER A 100 0.10 -2.30 15.27
C SER A 100 0.80 -1.38 14.25
N ARG A 101 1.26 -1.94 13.13
CA ARG A 101 1.88 -1.22 12.01
C ARG A 101 1.11 -1.37 10.70
N THR A 102 -0.16 -1.78 10.76
CA THR A 102 -1.04 -1.95 9.59
C THR A 102 -2.12 -0.88 9.61
N ALA A 103 -2.23 -0.07 8.55
CA ALA A 103 -3.27 0.93 8.42
C ALA A 103 -3.67 1.12 6.95
N SER A 104 -4.88 1.63 6.74
CA SER A 104 -5.33 2.02 5.41
C SER A 104 -4.52 3.22 4.89
N LEU A 105 -4.29 3.27 3.58
CA LEU A 105 -3.61 4.39 2.94
C LEU A 105 -4.28 5.74 3.26
N PRO A 106 -5.63 5.90 3.15
CA PRO A 106 -6.30 7.15 3.53
C PRO A 106 -6.06 7.55 4.99
N ARG A 107 -6.07 6.60 5.94
CA ARG A 107 -5.81 6.89 7.37
C ARG A 107 -4.41 7.42 7.59
N LEU A 108 -3.41 6.81 6.97
CA LEU A 108 -2.02 7.25 7.10
C LEU A 108 -1.84 8.68 6.58
N VAL A 109 -2.44 9.00 5.43
CA VAL A 109 -2.44 10.37 4.87
C VAL A 109 -3.15 11.34 5.82
N ARG A 110 -4.25 10.94 6.45
CA ARG A 110 -5.00 11.81 7.36
C ARG A 110 -4.29 12.08 8.68
N HIS A 111 -3.58 11.09 9.22
CA HIS A 111 -3.13 11.13 10.61
C HIS A 111 -1.61 11.21 10.82
N LEU A 112 -0.79 10.78 9.85
CA LEU A 112 0.65 10.97 9.97
C LEU A 112 1.04 12.43 9.70
N GLN A 113 1.98 12.91 10.49
CA GLN A 113 2.58 14.23 10.43
C GLN A 113 4.01 14.14 9.87
N PRO A 114 4.39 15.04 8.93
CA PRO A 114 5.75 15.10 8.41
C PRO A 114 6.78 15.41 9.50
N GLY A 115 7.99 14.86 9.37
CA GLY A 115 9.12 15.14 10.28
C GLY A 115 8.97 14.58 11.70
N LYS A 116 7.93 13.77 11.97
CA LYS A 116 7.74 13.07 13.24
C LYS A 116 8.21 11.62 13.12
N ASN A 117 8.67 11.05 14.23
CA ASN A 117 9.11 9.65 14.26
C ASN A 117 7.94 8.70 13.92
N LEU A 118 8.13 7.81 12.95
CA LEU A 118 7.07 6.91 12.49
C LEU A 118 6.59 5.97 13.60
N ALA A 119 7.51 5.35 14.35
CA ALA A 119 7.16 4.37 15.38
C ALA A 119 6.32 5.01 16.51
N GLU A 120 6.68 6.22 16.93
CA GLU A 120 5.90 6.98 17.93
C GLU A 120 4.49 7.31 17.43
N GLN A 121 4.38 7.72 16.16
CA GLN A 121 3.08 8.02 15.55
C GLN A 121 2.20 6.76 15.44
N LEU A 122 2.75 5.63 14.98
CA LEU A 122 2.00 4.38 14.89
C LEU A 122 1.54 3.89 16.27
N ALA A 123 2.40 4.01 17.29
CA ALA A 123 2.04 3.68 18.67
C ALA A 123 0.87 4.55 19.18
N ALA A 124 0.84 5.84 18.83
CA ALA A 124 -0.23 6.75 19.22
C ALA A 124 -1.58 6.44 18.54
N LEU A 125 -1.57 5.82 17.35
CA LEU A 125 -2.78 5.50 16.60
C LEU A 125 -3.52 4.26 17.11
N GLN A 126 -2.88 3.42 17.93
CA GLN A 126 -3.47 2.19 18.49
C GLN A 126 -4.11 1.29 17.41
N LEU A 127 -3.40 1.12 16.29
CA LEU A 127 -3.90 0.47 15.07
C LEU A 127 -4.33 -0.99 15.25
N ALA A 128 -3.86 -1.68 16.28
CA ALA A 128 -4.24 -3.08 16.51
C ALA A 128 -5.71 -3.25 16.90
N ASP A 129 -6.26 -2.28 17.64
CA ASP A 129 -7.60 -2.37 18.23
C ASP A 129 -8.59 -1.35 17.63
N LEU A 130 -8.10 -0.43 16.81
CA LEU A 130 -8.88 0.63 16.20
C LEU A 130 -10.04 0.10 15.34
N GLU A 131 -11.23 0.66 15.51
CA GLU A 131 -12.36 0.39 14.63
C GLU A 131 -12.16 1.07 13.27
N VAL A 132 -12.31 0.29 12.19
CA VAL A 132 -12.08 0.76 10.83
C VAL A 132 -13.36 1.36 10.28
N GLU A 133 -13.27 2.54 9.69
CA GLU A 133 -14.41 3.30 9.16
C GLU A 133 -14.54 3.13 7.64
N SER A 134 -15.72 3.43 7.09
CA SER A 134 -16.00 3.24 5.65
C SER A 134 -15.21 4.17 4.72
N TRP A 135 -14.63 5.26 5.23
CA TRP A 135 -13.80 6.17 4.41
C TRP A 135 -12.37 5.63 4.20
N GLU A 136 -12.00 4.53 4.84
CA GLU A 136 -10.67 3.93 4.80
C GLU A 136 -10.46 2.97 3.63
N GLU A 137 -10.99 3.34 2.47
CA GLU A 137 -11.00 2.49 1.29
C GLU A 137 -10.52 3.26 0.06
N VAL A 138 -9.66 2.60 -0.72
CA VAL A 138 -9.39 2.90 -2.12
C VAL A 138 -10.08 1.82 -2.94
N ILE A 139 -11.04 2.25 -3.76
CA ILE A 139 -11.94 1.36 -4.51
C ILE A 139 -11.15 0.40 -5.39
N ASP A 140 -11.47 -0.90 -5.35
CA ASP A 140 -10.86 -1.90 -6.22
C ASP A 140 -11.33 -1.75 -7.67
N PRO A 141 -10.42 -1.53 -8.65
CA PRO A 141 -10.81 -1.49 -10.06
C PRO A 141 -11.05 -2.89 -10.66
N ALA A 142 -10.78 -3.98 -9.92
CA ALA A 142 -10.96 -5.35 -10.41
C ALA A 142 -12.39 -5.60 -10.93
N GLY A 143 -12.48 -6.22 -12.11
CA GLY A 143 -13.76 -6.44 -12.81
C GLY A 143 -14.29 -5.23 -13.60
N GLY A 144 -13.70 -4.04 -13.40
CA GLY A 144 -14.02 -2.82 -14.14
C GLY A 144 -13.34 -2.71 -15.52
N ASP A 145 -13.65 -1.62 -16.21
CA ASP A 145 -13.05 -1.21 -17.48
C ASP A 145 -11.76 -0.41 -17.28
N GLN A 146 -11.16 0.10 -18.37
CA GLN A 146 -9.90 0.88 -18.28
C GLN A 146 -10.06 2.17 -17.45
N GLU A 147 -11.23 2.81 -17.50
CA GLU A 147 -11.48 4.06 -16.78
C GLU A 147 -11.51 3.83 -15.27
N ALA A 148 -12.05 2.70 -14.81
CA ALA A 148 -11.97 2.31 -13.41
C ALA A 148 -10.51 2.19 -12.91
N PHE A 149 -9.62 1.64 -13.74
CA PHE A 149 -8.19 1.55 -13.41
C PHE A 149 -7.52 2.93 -13.41
N HIS A 150 -7.89 3.83 -14.33
CA HIS A 150 -7.36 5.20 -14.34
C HIS A 150 -7.77 5.99 -13.10
N ARG A 151 -9.06 5.97 -12.74
CA ARG A 151 -9.54 6.64 -11.51
C ARG A 151 -8.84 6.12 -10.26
N CYS A 152 -8.68 4.80 -10.16
CA CYS A 152 -7.93 4.19 -9.06
C CYS A 152 -6.46 4.62 -9.05
N ALA A 153 -5.81 4.69 -10.22
CA ALA A 153 -4.42 5.12 -10.32
C ALA A 153 -4.25 6.61 -9.95
N GLU A 154 -5.16 7.48 -10.36
CA GLU A 154 -5.16 8.90 -10.01
C GLU A 154 -5.30 9.10 -8.49
N GLU A 155 -6.29 8.45 -7.87
CA GLU A 155 -6.49 8.48 -6.41
C GLU A 155 -5.26 7.96 -5.65
N LEU A 156 -4.71 6.81 -6.08
CA LEU A 156 -3.49 6.25 -5.49
C LEU A 156 -2.31 7.19 -5.64
N ASN A 157 -2.14 7.84 -6.79
CA ASN A 157 -1.04 8.75 -7.02
C ASN A 157 -1.08 9.95 -6.06
N GLU A 158 -2.27 10.51 -5.83
CA GLU A 158 -2.47 11.58 -4.85
C GLU A 158 -2.15 11.13 -3.42
N LEU A 159 -2.75 10.03 -2.98
CA LEU A 159 -2.58 9.51 -1.63
C LEU A 159 -1.14 9.06 -1.34
N VAL A 160 -0.51 8.36 -2.28
CA VAL A 160 0.90 7.93 -2.16
C VAL A 160 1.83 9.14 -2.13
N SER A 161 1.52 10.19 -2.88
CA SER A 161 2.29 11.43 -2.83
C SER A 161 2.25 12.09 -1.45
N GLU A 162 1.07 12.13 -0.85
CA GLU A 162 0.90 12.66 0.49
C GLU A 162 1.55 11.78 1.56
N LEU A 163 1.50 10.46 1.41
CA LEU A 163 2.18 9.52 2.28
C LEU A 163 3.70 9.69 2.19
N ALA A 164 4.26 9.77 0.98
CA ALA A 164 5.70 9.97 0.78
C ALA A 164 6.19 11.25 1.48
N LYS A 165 5.45 12.36 1.38
CA LYS A 165 5.77 13.60 2.11
C LYS A 165 5.80 13.42 3.63
N ARG A 166 4.92 12.59 4.19
CA ARG A 166 4.84 12.32 5.63
C ARG A 166 5.96 11.41 6.14
N LEU A 167 6.47 10.54 5.27
CA LEU A 167 7.55 9.59 5.57
C LEU A 167 8.94 10.12 5.23
N ARG A 168 9.06 11.30 4.59
CA ARG A 168 10.34 11.99 4.41
C ARG A 168 10.84 12.47 5.78
N LEU A 169 12.04 12.01 6.11
CA LEU A 169 12.81 12.38 7.29
C LEU A 169 13.59 13.68 7.05
#